data_AF-A0A1G7FI71-F1
#
_entry.id   AF-A0A1G7FI71-F1
#
_cell.length_a   1.000
_cell.length_b   1.000
_cell.length_c   1.000
_cell.angle_alpha   90.00
_cell.angle_beta   90.00
_cell.angle_gamma   90.00
#
_symmetry.space_group_name_H-M   'P 1'
#
loop_
_entity.id
_entity.type
_entity.pdbx_description
1 polymer ?
#
loop_
_entity_poly.entity_id
_entity_poly.type
_entity_poly.pdbx_seq_one_letter_code
_entity_poly.pdbx_strand_id
1 'polypeptide(L)'
;MVAVACAVAVLFPGSAIAQQRETLPGDGEGKWIVESWCSACHSLNMVVQQGMSRRRWDETLVWMVEKQGMPELPDDARETVLDYLAEHFGQEHRPGGRAGSPMSIGTGVQPLFPTQ
;
A
#
# COMPACT_ATOMS: atom_id res chain seq x y z
N MET A 1 -19.57 -51.36 -34.33
CA MET A 1 -19.98 -50.37 -33.31
C MET A 1 -18.75 -50.08 -32.45
N VAL A 2 -17.89 -49.15 -32.88
CA VAL A 2 -16.66 -48.77 -32.13
C VAL A 2 -16.79 -47.29 -31.83
N ALA A 3 -16.97 -46.96 -30.55
CA ALA A 3 -17.12 -45.59 -30.07
C ALA A 3 -15.74 -44.92 -30.06
N VAL A 4 -15.57 -43.88 -30.87
CA VAL A 4 -14.44 -42.96 -30.80
C VAL A 4 -14.76 -41.93 -29.72
N ALA A 5 -14.15 -42.07 -28.55
CA ALA A 5 -14.21 -41.06 -27.50
C ALA A 5 -13.16 -39.98 -27.80
N CYS A 6 -13.62 -38.80 -28.21
CA CYS A 6 -12.78 -37.62 -28.42
C CYS A 6 -12.16 -37.17 -27.10
N ALA A 7 -10.86 -37.37 -26.94
CA ALA A 7 -10.09 -36.71 -25.90
C ALA A 7 -9.92 -35.23 -26.27
N VAL A 8 -10.81 -34.37 -25.78
CA VAL A 8 -10.60 -32.92 -25.85
C VAL A 8 -9.56 -32.57 -24.79
N ALA A 9 -8.30 -32.50 -25.22
CA ALA A 9 -7.25 -31.87 -24.43
C ALA A 9 -7.63 -30.40 -24.25
N VAL A 10 -8.13 -30.05 -23.07
CA VAL A 10 -8.30 -28.65 -22.66
C VAL A 10 -6.90 -28.09 -22.45
N LEU A 11 -6.31 -27.59 -23.52
CA LEU A 11 -5.16 -26.69 -23.47
C LEU A 11 -5.66 -25.41 -22.80
N PHE A 12 -5.56 -25.32 -21.48
CA PHE A 12 -5.58 -24.03 -20.80
C PHE A 12 -4.33 -23.28 -21.30
N PRO A 13 -4.44 -22.26 -22.17
CA PRO A 13 -3.30 -21.38 -22.37
C PRO A 13 -3.01 -20.81 -20.99
N GLY A 14 -1.83 -21.13 -20.44
CA GLY A 14 -1.39 -20.55 -19.19
C GLY A 14 -1.41 -19.03 -19.38
N SER A 15 -2.42 -18.37 -18.83
CA SER A 15 -2.42 -16.92 -18.71
C SER A 15 -1.16 -16.58 -17.96
N ALA A 16 -0.17 -16.03 -18.67
CA ALA A 16 0.94 -15.34 -18.05
C ALA A 16 0.32 -14.17 -17.30
N ILE A 17 -0.06 -14.40 -16.05
CA ILE A 17 -0.20 -13.32 -15.09
C ILE A 17 1.23 -12.86 -14.91
N ALA A 18 1.67 -11.92 -15.75
CA ALA A 18 2.72 -11.02 -15.34
C ALA A 18 2.22 -10.47 -14.02
N GLN A 19 2.81 -10.89 -12.90
CA GLN A 19 2.64 -10.20 -11.63
C GLN A 19 3.05 -8.77 -11.96
N GLN A 20 2.08 -7.91 -12.19
CA GLN A 20 2.30 -6.48 -12.19
C GLN A 20 2.85 -6.22 -10.80
N ARG A 21 4.17 -6.07 -10.71
CA ARG A 21 4.77 -5.32 -9.61
C ARG A 21 3.96 -4.04 -9.56
N GLU A 22 3.14 -3.88 -8.53
CA GLU A 22 2.48 -2.62 -8.25
C GLU A 22 3.60 -1.62 -8.02
N THR A 23 3.99 -0.95 -9.10
CA THR A 23 5.16 -0.09 -9.10
C THR A 23 4.67 1.19 -8.47
N LEU A 24 5.19 1.50 -7.29
CA LEU A 24 4.81 2.73 -6.61
C LEU A 24 5.19 3.94 -7.50
N PRO A 25 4.40 5.04 -7.47
CA PRO A 25 4.64 6.22 -8.28
C PRO A 25 5.98 6.88 -7.96
N GLY A 26 6.50 7.65 -8.91
CA GLY A 26 7.80 8.29 -8.77
C GLY A 26 8.96 7.31 -8.82
N ASP A 27 10.15 7.85 -8.58
CA ASP A 27 11.42 7.14 -8.55
C ASP A 27 12.28 7.70 -7.40
N GLY A 28 13.39 7.03 -7.09
CA GLY A 28 14.35 7.49 -6.09
C GLY A 28 14.27 6.77 -4.75
N GLU A 29 14.98 7.33 -3.77
CA GLU A 29 15.26 6.67 -2.50
C GLU A 29 14.02 6.41 -1.66
N GLY A 30 13.10 7.38 -1.54
CA GLY A 30 11.86 7.21 -0.77
C GLY A 30 11.01 6.04 -1.26
N LYS A 31 10.87 5.89 -2.59
CA LYS A 31 10.20 4.72 -3.19
C LYS A 31 10.92 3.42 -2.83
N TRP A 32 12.23 3.37 -3.01
CA TRP A 32 13.01 2.17 -2.72
C TRP A 32 12.91 1.76 -1.25
N ILE A 33 12.97 2.72 -0.32
CA ILE A 33 12.81 2.44 1.12
C ILE A 33 11.39 1.92 1.39
N VAL A 34 10.34 2.56 0.89
CA VAL A 34 8.96 2.10 1.08
C VAL A 34 8.73 0.70 0.49
N GLU A 35 9.21 0.45 -0.72
CA GLU A 35 9.12 -0.88 -1.34
C GLU A 35 9.86 -1.95 -0.53
N SER A 36 11.02 -1.61 0.03
CA SER A 36 11.86 -2.57 0.78
C SER A 36 11.34 -2.84 2.19
N TRP A 37 10.91 -1.80 2.91
CA TRP A 37 10.55 -1.89 4.32
C TRP A 37 9.07 -2.23 4.52
N CYS A 38 8.17 -1.59 3.77
CA CYS A 38 6.73 -1.79 3.96
C CYS A 38 6.24 -3.12 3.39
N SER A 39 6.96 -3.70 2.41
CA SER A 39 6.63 -5.03 1.88
C SER A 39 7.08 -6.20 2.78
N ALA A 40 7.90 -5.92 3.80
CA ALA A 40 8.45 -6.94 4.69
C ALA A 40 7.38 -7.67 5.53
N CYS A 41 6.25 -7.01 5.80
CA CYS A 41 5.19 -7.56 6.67
C CYS A 41 3.80 -7.60 6.02
N HIS A 42 3.52 -6.77 5.01
CA HIS A 42 2.22 -6.72 4.35
C HIS A 42 2.35 -6.25 2.89
N SER A 43 1.27 -6.38 2.11
CA SER A 43 1.27 -5.86 0.74
C SER A 43 1.38 -4.33 0.71
N LEU A 44 2.08 -3.80 -0.30
CA LEU A 44 2.17 -2.35 -0.56
C LEU A 44 0.80 -1.74 -0.89
N ASN A 45 -0.16 -2.55 -1.34
CA ASN A 45 -1.53 -2.10 -1.54
C ASN A 45 -2.16 -1.52 -0.27
N MET A 46 -1.78 -2.05 0.90
CA MET A 46 -2.23 -1.50 2.18
C MET A 46 -1.71 -0.08 2.38
N VAL A 47 -0.51 0.26 1.92
CA VAL A 47 0.07 1.61 2.01
C VAL A 47 -0.67 2.57 1.06
N VAL A 48 -0.86 2.13 -0.20
CA VAL A 48 -1.51 2.93 -1.25
C VAL A 48 -2.94 3.35 -0.87
N GLN A 49 -3.67 2.52 -0.13
CA GLN A 49 -5.08 2.75 0.21
C GLN A 49 -5.31 3.75 1.36
N GLN A 50 -4.29 4.16 2.11
CA GLN A 50 -4.51 4.91 3.36
C GLN A 50 -4.91 6.37 3.16
N GLY A 51 -4.22 7.09 2.26
CA GLY A 51 -4.47 8.52 2.05
C GLY A 51 -4.34 9.33 3.35
N MET A 52 -3.12 9.48 3.88
CA MET A 52 -2.88 10.14 5.18
C MET A 52 -2.07 11.42 5.03
N SER A 53 -2.26 12.38 5.94
CA SER A 53 -1.33 13.52 6.03
C SER A 53 0.05 13.05 6.47
N ARG A 54 1.11 13.84 6.18
CA ARG A 54 2.47 13.54 6.66
C ARG A 54 2.50 13.20 8.15
N ARG A 55 1.82 14.02 8.98
CA ARG A 55 1.75 13.80 10.43
C ARG A 55 1.13 12.46 10.78
N ARG A 56 0.09 12.02 10.07
CA ARG A 56 -0.51 10.71 10.33
C ARG A 56 0.35 9.55 9.84
N TRP A 57 1.10 9.73 8.76
CA TRP A 57 2.13 8.76 8.37
C TRP A 57 3.21 8.63 9.44
N ASP A 58 3.65 9.75 10.00
CA ASP A 58 4.62 9.82 11.11
C ASP A 58 4.15 9.03 12.34
N GLU A 59 2.94 9.33 12.81
CA GLU A 59 2.28 8.61 13.91
C GLU A 59 2.16 7.10 13.62
N THR A 60 1.87 6.74 12.36
CA THR A 60 1.74 5.35 11.93
C THR A 60 3.07 4.61 11.98
N LEU A 61 4.17 5.23 11.51
CA LEU A 61 5.50 4.62 11.59
C LEU A 61 5.91 4.39 13.05
N VAL A 62 5.65 5.35 13.93
CA VAL A 62 5.88 5.18 15.39
C VAL A 62 5.08 3.99 15.92
N TRP A 63 3.79 3.91 15.61
CA TRP A 63 2.95 2.77 16.03
C TRP A 63 3.45 1.43 15.48
N MET A 64 3.91 1.38 14.22
CA MET A 64 4.48 0.17 13.62
C MET A 64 5.74 -0.29 14.36
N VAL A 65 6.60 0.64 14.77
CA VAL A 65 7.77 0.32 15.60
C VAL A 65 7.33 -0.21 16.97
N GLU A 66 6.46 0.52 17.66
CA GLU A 66 6.10 0.22 19.05
C GLU A 66 5.23 -1.03 19.21
N LYS A 67 4.34 -1.30 18.25
CA LYS A 67 3.28 -2.32 18.38
C LYS A 67 3.39 -3.47 17.39
N GLN A 68 3.94 -3.22 16.21
CA GLN A 68 3.98 -4.21 15.12
C GLN A 68 5.37 -4.83 14.92
N GLY A 69 6.40 -4.33 15.62
CA GLY A 69 7.75 -4.87 15.54
C GLY A 69 8.53 -4.43 14.30
N MET A 70 8.14 -3.33 13.65
CA MET A 70 8.96 -2.73 12.60
C MET A 70 10.27 -2.22 13.23
N PRO A 71 11.45 -2.52 12.67
CA PRO A 71 12.68 -1.89 13.15
C PRO A 71 12.63 -0.38 12.91
N GLU A 72 13.27 0.38 13.79
CA GLU A 72 13.34 1.83 13.65
C GLU A 72 14.17 2.22 12.43
N LEU A 73 13.63 3.15 11.62
CA LEU A 73 14.34 3.73 10.49
C LEU A 73 15.34 4.77 11.00
N PRO A 74 16.55 4.88 10.41
CA PRO A 74 17.42 6.03 10.60
C PRO A 74 16.69 7.34 10.31
N ASP A 75 17.02 8.42 11.03
CA ASP A 75 16.31 9.70 10.95
C ASP A 75 16.20 10.26 9.52
N ASP A 76 17.28 10.16 8.74
CA ASP A 76 17.33 10.60 7.34
C ASP A 76 16.44 9.75 6.42
N ALA A 77 16.46 8.43 6.61
CA ALA A 77 15.57 7.50 5.90
C ALA A 77 14.10 7.75 6.28
N ARG A 78 13.82 8.03 7.55
CA ARG A 78 12.48 8.33 8.07
C ARG A 78 11.91 9.58 7.43
N GLU A 79 12.66 10.68 7.39
CA GLU A 79 12.21 11.92 6.72
C GLU A 79 11.98 11.69 5.22
N THR A 80 12.87 10.96 4.55
CA THR A 80 12.75 10.62 3.13
C THR A 80 11.49 9.79 2.84
N VAL A 81 11.16 8.83 3.70
CA VAL A 81 9.93 8.03 3.60
C VAL A 81 8.70 8.89 3.83
N LEU A 82 8.72 9.78 4.83
CA LEU A 82 7.59 10.66 5.12
C LEU A 82 7.34 11.66 4.00
N ASP A 83 8.39 12.18 3.36
CA ASP A 83 8.29 13.04 2.17
C ASP A 83 7.59 12.29 1.04
N TYR A 84 8.07 11.09 0.74
CA TYR A 84 7.53 10.25 -0.32
C TYR A 84 6.06 9.86 -0.06
N LEU A 85 5.73 9.42 1.16
CA LEU A 85 4.38 9.00 1.52
C LEU A 85 3.38 10.18 1.51
N ALA A 86 3.81 11.36 1.95
CA ALA A 86 2.97 12.55 1.91
C ALA A 86 2.76 13.06 0.48
N GLU A 87 3.82 13.09 -0.32
CA GLU A 87 3.76 13.53 -1.72
C GLU A 87 2.87 12.62 -2.55
N HIS A 88 3.03 11.29 -2.45
CA HIS A 88 2.32 10.38 -3.34
C HIS A 88 1.00 9.84 -2.78
N PHE A 89 0.85 9.82 -1.45
CA PHE A 89 -0.31 9.23 -0.77
C PHE A 89 -0.89 10.17 0.31
N GLY A 90 -0.70 11.48 0.13
CA GLY A 90 -1.31 12.54 0.93
C GLY A 90 -2.82 12.68 0.73
N GLN A 91 -3.55 13.13 1.75
CA GLN A 91 -5.00 13.45 1.63
C GLN A 91 -5.30 14.51 0.58
N GLU A 92 -4.36 15.40 0.32
CA GLU A 92 -4.43 16.45 -0.70
C GLU A 92 -4.28 15.93 -2.13
N HIS A 93 -3.66 14.77 -2.32
CA HIS A 93 -3.51 14.13 -3.63
C HIS A 93 -4.74 13.31 -4.07
N ARG A 94 -5.79 13.21 -3.24
CA ARG A 94 -7.06 12.59 -3.63
C ARG A 94 -7.91 13.57 -4.45
N PRO A 95 -8.26 13.29 -5.72
CA PRO A 95 -9.20 14.12 -6.47
C PRO A 95 -10.52 14.23 -5.69
N GLY A 96 -10.82 15.42 -5.17
CA GLY A 96 -12.00 15.70 -4.34
C GLY A 96 -11.77 15.75 -2.82
N GLY A 97 -10.53 15.77 -2.34
CA GLY A 97 -10.20 16.04 -0.93
C GLY A 97 -10.20 17.54 -0.62
N ARG A 98 -11.35 18.12 -0.25
CA ARG A 98 -11.35 19.45 0.36
C ARG A 98 -10.59 19.38 1.69
N ALA A 99 -9.53 20.18 1.81
CA ALA A 99 -8.86 20.45 3.07
C ALA A 99 -9.92 20.78 4.14
N GLY A 100 -10.02 19.95 5.18
CA GLY A 100 -10.74 20.30 6.41
C GLY A 100 -12.23 19.93 6.51
N SER A 101 -12.77 18.96 5.77
CA SER A 101 -14.06 18.35 6.17
C SER A 101 -13.80 17.16 7.10
N PRO A 102 -14.46 17.09 8.29
CA PRO A 102 -14.44 15.86 9.07
C PRO A 102 -15.04 14.78 8.18
N MET A 103 -14.27 13.73 7.90
CA MET A 103 -14.82 12.54 7.27
C MET A 103 -16.02 12.13 8.12
N SER A 104 -17.23 12.29 7.57
CA SER A 104 -18.40 11.62 8.10
C SER A 104 -18.00 10.16 8.23
N ILE A 105 -17.96 9.67 9.47
CA ILE A 105 -17.76 8.26 9.78
C ILE A 105 -18.99 7.55 9.21
N GLY A 106 -18.91 7.23 7.92
CA GLY A 106 -19.80 6.28 7.29
C GLY A 106 -19.56 4.97 8.01
N THR A 107 -20.55 4.53 8.77
CA THR A 107 -20.66 3.22 9.39
C THR A 107 -20.04 2.14 8.49
N GLY A 108 -18.82 1.69 8.79
CA GLY A 108 -18.27 0.48 8.18
C GLY A 108 -16.77 0.40 7.87
N VAL A 109 -16.00 1.50 7.84
CA VAL A 109 -14.53 1.41 7.65
C VAL A 109 -13.84 2.12 8.81
N GLN A 110 -13.53 1.34 9.85
CA GLN A 110 -12.64 1.81 10.91
C GLN A 110 -11.27 2.08 10.29
N PRO A 111 -10.58 3.21 10.59
CA PRO A 111 -9.17 3.33 10.25
C PRO A 111 -8.45 2.12 10.87
N LEU A 112 -7.65 1.42 10.05
CA LEU A 112 -6.92 0.22 10.48
C LEU A 112 -5.94 0.51 11.63
N PHE A 113 -5.61 1.78 11.82
CA PHE A 113 -4.77 2.29 12.88
C PHE A 113 -5.65 2.94 13.95
N PRO A 114 -5.40 2.66 15.25
CA PRO A 114 -6.15 3.27 16.34
C PRO A 114 -6.05 4.79 16.25
N THR A 115 -7.19 5.47 16.16
CA THR A 115 -7.29 6.90 16.44
C THR A 115 -7.19 7.08 17.94
N GLN A 116 -6.08 7.63 18.41
CA GLN A 116 -6.03 8.27 19.72
C GLN A 116 -6.74 9.63 19.66
#